data_AF-A0A3D4PJD7-F1
#
_entry.id   AF-A0A3D4PJD7-F1
#
_cell.length_a   1.000
_cell.length_b   1.000
_cell.length_c   1.000
_cell.angle_alpha   90.00
_cell.angle_beta   90.00
_cell.angle_gamma   90.00
#
_symmetry.space_group_name_H-M   'P 1'
#
loop_
_entity.id
_entity.type
_entity.pdbx_description
1 polymer ?
#
loop_
_entity_poly.entity_id
_entity_poly.type
_entity_poly.pdbx_seq_one_letter_code
_entity_poly.pdbx_strand_id
1 'polypeptide(L)' 'MLTDETRRRYLNYAFSVIQSRALPDVRDGLKPVQRRIMFVMYDNLGLTSNVKARKCA' A
#
# COMPACT_ATOMS: atom_id res chain seq x y z
N MET A 1 -33.24 -4.43 7.18
CA MET A 1 -32.66 -3.51 6.16
C MET A 1 -31.32 -2.94 6.61
N LEU A 2 -31.23 -2.28 7.78
CA LEU A 2 -29.97 -1.74 8.31
C LEU A 2 -28.90 -2.80 8.65
N THR A 3 -29.31 -3.96 9.15
CA THR A 3 -28.40 -5.06 9.53
C THR A 3 -27.67 -5.66 8.33
N ASP A 4 -28.35 -5.79 7.21
CA ASP A 4 -27.79 -6.35 5.98
C ASP A 4 -26.78 -5.40 5.34
N GLU A 5 -27.10 -4.10 5.32
CA GLU A 5 -26.18 -3.06 4.85
C GLU A 5 -24.95 -2.93 5.75
N THR A 6 -25.12 -3.03 7.07
CA THR A 6 -24.01 -3.02 8.04
C THR A 6 -23.09 -4.22 7.85
N ARG A 7 -23.65 -5.42 7.66
CA ARG A 7 -22.89 -6.65 7.37
C ARG A 7 -22.11 -6.52 6.07
N ARG A 8 -22.72 -5.96 5.02
CA ARG A 8 -22.06 -5.71 3.73
C ARG A 8 -20.89 -4.74 3.86
N ARG A 9 -21.07 -3.64 4.61
CA ARG A 9 -20.00 -2.66 4.86
C ARG A 9 -18.84 -3.27 5.64
N TYR A 10 -19.13 -4.09 6.65
CA TYR A 10 -18.11 -4.81 7.41
C TYR A 10 -17.30 -5.77 6.52
N LEU A 11 -18.00 -6.59 5.73
CA LEU A 11 -17.35 -7.53 4.79
C LEU A 11 -16.47 -6.80 3.77
N ASN A 12 -16.96 -5.71 3.19
CA ASN A 12 -16.18 -4.91 2.22
C ASN A 12 -14.93 -4.30 2.86
N TYR A 13 -15.04 -3.80 4.08
CA TYR A 13 -13.88 -3.26 4.80
C TYR A 13 -12.87 -4.36 5.14
N ALA A 14 -13.34 -5.49 5.68
CA ALA A 14 -12.49 -6.62 6.02
C ALA A 14 -11.73 -7.16 4.79
N PHE A 15 -12.46 -7.35 3.68
CA PHE A 15 -11.86 -7.78 2.41
C PHE A 15 -10.82 -6.77 1.90
N SER A 16 -11.15 -5.48 1.92
CA SER A 16 -10.24 -4.41 1.52
C SER A 16 -8.95 -4.40 2.36
N VAL A 17 -9.04 -4.59 3.68
CA VAL A 17 -7.88 -4.63 4.58
C VAL A 17 -7.00 -5.85 4.30
N ILE A 18 -7.60 -7.02 4.10
CA ILE A 18 -6.85 -8.26 3.83
C ILE A 18 -6.05 -8.12 2.54
N GLN A 19 -6.72 -7.74 1.45
CA GLN A 19 -6.11 -7.65 0.11
C GLN A 19 -5.11 -6.50 0.00
N SER A 20 -5.43 -5.34 0.58
CA SER A 20 -4.75 -4.07 0.24
C SER A 20 -3.75 -3.60 1.31
N ARG A 21 -3.66 -4.30 2.44
CA ARG A 21 -2.85 -3.84 3.58
C ARG A 21 -2.14 -4.98 4.31
N ALA A 22 -2.84 -6.09 4.56
CA ALA A 22 -2.32 -7.16 5.40
C ALA A 22 -1.40 -8.14 4.66
N LEU A 23 -1.80 -8.60 3.47
CA LEU A 23 -1.03 -9.60 2.71
C LEU A 23 -0.07 -8.93 1.71
N PRO A 24 1.21 -9.33 1.67
CA PRO A 24 2.13 -8.92 0.62
C PRO A 24 1.77 -9.58 -0.70
N ASP A 25 2.11 -8.93 -1.82
CA ASP A 25 1.96 -9.55 -3.14
C ASP A 25 3.02 -10.65 -3.30
N VAL A 26 2.63 -11.79 -3.87
CA VAL A 26 3.48 -12.98 -4.01
C VAL A 26 4.65 -12.72 -4.97
N ARG A 27 4.48 -11.79 -5.93
CA ARG A 27 5.47 -11.56 -6.99
C ARG A 27 6.72 -10.83 -6.52
N ASP A 28 6.54 -9.87 -5.62
CA ASP A 28 7.61 -9.00 -5.14
C ASP A 28 7.81 -9.07 -3.62
N GLY A 29 6.89 -9.72 -2.89
CA GLY A 29 6.90 -9.77 -1.43
C GLY A 29 6.66 -8.40 -0.77
N LEU A 30 6.33 -7.37 -1.54
CA LEU A 30 6.21 -6.00 -1.04
C LEU A 30 4.78 -5.70 -0.61
N LYS A 31 4.65 -5.01 0.52
CA LYS A 31 3.38 -4.41 0.92
C LYS A 31 3.06 -3.21 0.01
N PRO A 32 1.78 -2.87 -0.22
CA PRO A 32 1.40 -1.75 -1.07
C PRO A 32 2.02 -0.40 -0.69
N VAL A 33 2.29 -0.18 0.61
CA VAL A 33 2.98 1.03 1.10
C VAL A 33 4.43 1.09 0.62
N GLN A 34 5.16 -0.03 0.70
CA GLN A 34 6.57 -0.09 0.29
C GLN A 34 6.70 0.13 -1.22
N ARG A 35 5.80 -0.47 -2.01
CA ARG A 35 5.79 -0.29 -3.48
C ARG A 35 5.61 1.18 -3.87
N ARG A 36 4.71 1.91 -3.21
CA ARG A 36 4.49 3.35 -3.46
C ARG A 36 5.71 4.19 -3.09
N ILE A 37 6.34 3.91 -1.96
CA ILE A 37 7.56 4.63 -1.55
C ILE A 37 8.67 4.44 -2.59
N MET A 38 8.93 3.19 -2.98
CA MET A 38 9.95 2.87 -3.98
C MET A 38 9.64 3.51 -5.34
N PHE A 39 8.38 3.50 -5.76
CA PHE A 39 7.95 4.14 -7.01
C PHE A 39 8.19 5.65 -6.97
N VAL A 40 7.75 6.34 -5.91
CA VAL A 40 7.92 7.79 -5.77
C VAL A 40 9.40 8.19 -5.65
N MET A 41 10.20 7.40 -4.93
CA MET A 41 11.64 7.60 -4.84
C MET A 41 12.30 7.53 -6.22
N TYR A 42 11.88 6.59 -7.06
CA TYR A 42 12.43 6.39 -8.40
C TYR A 42 11.91 7.43 -9.42
N ASP A 43 10.59 7.55 -9.56
CA ASP A 43 9.91 8.33 -10.62
C ASP A 43 9.96 9.85 -10.35
N ASN A 44 9.53 10.29 -9.16
CA ASN A 44 9.39 11.72 -8.86
C ASN A 44 10.64 12.35 -8.26
N LEU A 45 11.42 11.59 -7.49
CA LEU A 45 12.57 12.12 -6.74
C LEU A 45 13.94 11.77 -7.34
N GLY A 46 14.01 10.81 -8.26
CA GLY A 46 15.29 10.35 -8.83
C GLY A 46 16.29 9.84 -7.78
N LEU A 47 15.81 9.41 -6.61
CA LEU A 47 16.62 8.95 -5.48
C LEU A 47 17.10 7.52 -5.74
N THR A 48 18.14 7.39 -6.57
CA THR A 48 18.87 6.13 -6.77
C THR A 48 20.10 6.06 -5.85
N SER A 49 20.71 4.88 -5.72
CA SER A 49 21.85 4.64 -4.82
C SER A 49 23.05 5.55 -5.07
N ASN A 50 23.17 6.12 -6.26
CA ASN A 50 24.29 6.97 -6.67
C ASN A 50 24.09 8.45 -6.31
N VAL A 51 22.92 8.83 -5.78
CA VAL A 51 22.56 10.24 -5.52
C VAL A 51 22.59 10.51 -4.01
N LYS A 52 22.92 11.76 -3.64
CA LYS A 52 22.92 12.18 -2.24
C LYS A 52 21.51 12.04 -1.64
N ALA A 53 21.44 11.44 -0.46
CA ALA A 53 20.17 11.25 0.25
C ALA A 53 19.46 12.59 0.51
N ARG A 54 18.14 12.59 0.33
CA ARG A 54 17.26 13.70 0.72
C ARG A 54 16.60 13.37 2.05
N LYS A 55 16.37 14.40 2.88
CA LYS A 55 15.69 14.24 4.16
C LYS A 55 14.26 13.75 3.92
N CYS A 56 13.83 12.76 4.71
CA CYS A 56 12.42 12.56 5.01
C CYS A 56 11.96 13.78 5.84
N ALA A 57 10.76 14.30 5.57
CA ALA A 57 10.22 15.43 6.32
C ALA A 57 10.18 15.13 7.82
#